data_AF-A0A2V8ZCM3-F1
#
_entry.id   AF-A0A2V8ZCM3-F1
#
_cell.length_a   1.000
_cell.length_b   1.000
_cell.length_c   1.000
_cell.angle_alpha   90.00
_cell.angle_beta   90.00
_cell.angle_gamma   90.00
#
_symmetry.space_group_name_H-M   'P 1'
#
loop_
_entity.id
_entity.type
_entity.pdbx_description
1 polymer ?
#
loop_
_entity_poly.entity_id
_entity_poly.type
_entity_poly.pdbx_seq_one_letter_code
_entity_poly.pdbx_strand_id
1 'polypeptide(L)'
;MRPEHWLYTIPLRLRSLFRWAQADQELEDELRDHLERKTDEYIAQGMAPEEAHRRARLDLGGIEQTKEKCRDARRVNWIQDFVQDLRFGLRMLRKSPGFSVVTIATLALGIGANTAIFSLINAVMLETLPVQNPQQLVLLDWTSGAWPEDIVKGLAGTWYKEKSGRATSTSFPYAIYDDICARNQTFSS
;
A
#
# COMPACT_ATOMS: atom_id res chain seq x y z
N MET A 1 19.67 -11.20 -10.81
CA MET A 1 18.60 -11.25 -9.80
C MET A 1 17.54 -10.25 -10.23
N ARG A 2 16.30 -10.72 -10.50
CA ARG A 2 15.23 -9.93 -11.13
C ARG A 2 14.40 -9.17 -10.06
N PRO A 3 14.09 -7.87 -10.25
CA PRO A 3 13.49 -7.00 -9.23
C PRO A 3 12.01 -7.27 -8.91
N GLU A 4 11.35 -8.16 -9.66
CA GLU A 4 9.89 -8.40 -9.56
C GLU A 4 9.44 -9.09 -8.25
N HIS A 5 10.33 -9.80 -7.53
CA HIS A 5 9.94 -10.58 -6.34
C HIS A 5 9.93 -9.78 -5.03
N TRP A 6 10.50 -8.57 -5.03
CA TRP A 6 10.62 -7.76 -3.82
C TRP A 6 9.26 -7.17 -3.41
N LEU A 7 8.40 -6.87 -4.38
CA LEU A 7 7.07 -6.26 -4.16
C LEU A 7 6.07 -7.19 -3.44
N TYR A 8 6.22 -8.52 -3.54
CA TYR A 8 5.36 -9.47 -2.83
C TYR A 8 5.91 -9.91 -1.47
N THR A 9 7.23 -9.85 -1.29
CA THR A 9 7.88 -10.30 -0.04
C THR A 9 7.86 -9.24 1.06
N ILE A 10 7.91 -7.96 0.70
CA ILE A 10 7.79 -6.85 1.65
C ILE A 10 6.45 -6.90 2.40
N PRO A 11 5.27 -6.94 1.75
CA PRO A 11 4.01 -6.97 2.48
C PRO A 11 3.83 -8.26 3.28
N LEU A 12 4.40 -9.40 2.86
CA LEU A 12 4.36 -10.65 3.62
C LEU A 12 5.22 -10.59 4.90
N ARG A 13 6.41 -9.99 4.83
CA ARG A 13 7.26 -9.75 6.00
C ARG A 13 6.71 -8.65 6.90
N LEU A 14 6.11 -7.61 6.33
CA LEU A 14 5.40 -6.58 7.09
C LEU A 14 4.16 -7.16 7.79
N ARG A 15 3.50 -8.16 7.18
CA ARG A 15 2.38 -8.89 7.77
C ARG A 15 2.83 -9.89 8.83
N SER A 16 4.04 -10.46 8.76
CA SER A 16 4.60 -11.25 9.87
C SER A 16 4.93 -10.37 11.09
N LEU A 17 5.25 -9.09 10.86
CA LEU A 17 5.37 -8.09 11.93
C LEU A 17 4.02 -7.65 12.50
N PHE A 18 2.88 -8.02 11.90
CA PHE A 18 1.54 -7.67 12.39
C PHE A 18 0.78 -8.88 12.94
N ARG A 19 1.06 -10.10 12.44
CA ARG A 19 0.57 -11.38 13.01
C ARG A 19 1.22 -11.75 14.35
N TRP A 20 2.28 -11.06 14.75
CA TRP A 20 2.96 -11.25 16.04
C TRP A 20 2.07 -10.96 17.26
N ALA A 21 1.11 -10.03 17.16
CA ALA A 21 0.15 -9.70 18.21
C ALA A 21 -0.94 -10.77 18.28
N GLN A 22 -1.28 -11.34 17.13
CA GLN A 22 -2.21 -12.46 17.03
C GLN A 22 -1.59 -13.75 17.59
N ALA A 23 -0.30 -13.99 17.34
CA ALA A 23 0.44 -15.11 17.91
C ALA A 23 0.57 -15.02 19.44
N ASP A 24 0.64 -13.80 20.01
CA ASP A 24 0.69 -13.59 21.46
C ASP A 24 -0.66 -13.92 22.12
N GLN A 25 -1.76 -13.55 21.46
CA GLN A 25 -3.12 -13.92 21.85
C GLN A 25 -3.35 -15.44 21.75
N GLU A 26 -2.96 -16.06 20.64
CA GLU A 26 -3.10 -17.51 20.43
C GLU A 26 -2.31 -18.31 21.48
N LEU A 27 -1.12 -17.84 21.86
CA LEU A 27 -0.33 -18.43 22.95
C LEU A 27 -0.96 -18.20 24.32
N GLU A 28 -1.67 -17.09 24.54
CA GLU A 28 -2.43 -16.82 25.78
C GLU A 28 -3.68 -17.70 25.89
N ASP A 29 -4.35 -17.95 24.78
CA ASP A 29 -5.47 -18.90 24.69
C ASP A 29 -5.01 -20.34 24.98
N GLU A 30 -3.90 -20.78 24.36
CA GLU A 30 -3.35 -22.13 24.60
C GLU A 30 -2.92 -22.35 26.06
N LEU A 31 -2.36 -21.31 26.71
CA LEU A 31 -1.97 -21.38 28.13
C LEU A 31 -3.18 -21.52 29.07
N ARG A 32 -4.27 -20.82 28.75
CA ARG A 32 -5.54 -20.91 29.50
C ARG A 32 -6.12 -22.31 29.41
N ASP A 33 -6.19 -22.87 28.19
CA ASP A 33 -6.71 -24.22 27.96
C ASP A 33 -5.86 -25.29 28.67
N HIS A 34 -4.53 -25.12 28.68
CA HIS A 34 -3.64 -26.04 29.38
C HIS A 34 -3.85 -26.03 30.90
N LEU A 35 -4.06 -24.84 31.47
CA LEU A 35 -4.29 -24.66 32.91
C LEU A 35 -5.61 -25.27 33.35
N GLU A 36 -6.66 -25.10 32.56
CA GLU A 36 -7.97 -25.69 32.82
C GLU A 36 -7.89 -27.23 32.79
N ARG A 37 -7.28 -27.79 31.74
CA ARG A 37 -7.07 -29.23 31.60
C ARG A 37 -6.26 -29.84 32.76
N LYS A 38 -5.23 -29.14 33.23
CA LYS A 38 -4.42 -29.59 34.39
C LYS A 38 -5.22 -29.54 35.69
N THR A 39 -6.06 -28.53 35.85
CA THR A 39 -6.95 -28.42 37.01
C THR A 39 -7.90 -29.61 37.05
N ASP A 40 -8.56 -29.91 35.94
CA ASP A 40 -9.50 -31.04 35.83
C ASP A 40 -8.82 -32.39 36.12
N GLU A 41 -7.58 -32.55 35.65
CA GLU A 41 -6.78 -33.76 35.90
C GLU A 41 -6.49 -33.94 37.40
N TYR A 42 -6.16 -32.87 38.13
CA TYR A 42 -5.97 -32.94 39.59
C TYR A 42 -7.27 -33.14 40.36
N ILE A 43 -8.38 -32.56 39.90
CA ILE A 43 -9.71 -32.81 40.48
C ILE A 43 -10.09 -34.29 40.30
N ALA A 44 -9.86 -34.87 39.12
CA ALA A 44 -10.09 -36.28 38.84
C ALA A 44 -9.22 -37.21 39.70
N GLN A 45 -8.04 -36.75 40.13
CA GLN A 45 -7.17 -37.45 41.08
C GLN A 45 -7.61 -37.31 42.56
N GLY A 46 -8.77 -36.68 42.82
CA GLY A 46 -9.37 -36.54 44.15
C GLY A 46 -8.90 -35.32 44.92
N MET A 47 -8.28 -34.35 44.27
CA MET A 47 -7.82 -33.12 44.89
C MET A 47 -8.96 -32.11 45.05
N ALA A 48 -8.96 -31.35 46.15
CA ALA A 48 -9.90 -30.25 46.32
C ALA A 48 -9.71 -29.20 45.20
N PRO A 49 -10.77 -28.60 44.64
CA PRO A 49 -10.70 -27.70 43.47
C PRO A 49 -9.73 -26.52 43.65
N GLU A 50 -9.73 -25.92 44.84
CA GLU A 50 -8.83 -24.83 45.23
C GLU A 50 -7.34 -25.25 45.19
N GLU A 51 -7.06 -26.47 45.62
CA GLU A 51 -5.70 -27.04 45.67
C GLU A 51 -5.22 -27.46 44.28
N ALA A 52 -6.13 -28.01 43.46
CA ALA A 52 -5.89 -28.38 42.07
C ALA A 52 -5.50 -27.16 41.21
N HIS A 53 -6.24 -26.06 41.32
CA HIS A 53 -5.92 -24.81 40.63
C HIS A 53 -4.57 -24.25 41.05
N ARG A 54 -4.25 -24.29 42.35
CA ARG A 54 -2.97 -23.81 42.87
C ARG A 54 -1.80 -24.63 42.32
N ARG A 55 -1.93 -25.97 42.30
CA ARG A 55 -0.92 -26.86 41.72
C ARG A 55 -0.76 -26.66 40.21
N ALA A 56 -1.85 -26.53 39.46
CA ALA A 56 -1.81 -26.26 38.02
C ALA A 56 -1.09 -24.94 37.69
N ARG A 57 -1.29 -23.88 38.50
CA ARG A 57 -0.57 -22.59 38.34
C ARG A 57 0.93 -22.69 38.61
N LEU A 58 1.33 -23.50 39.60
CA LEU A 58 2.74 -23.68 39.93
C LEU A 58 3.49 -24.44 38.82
N ASP A 59 2.85 -25.45 38.22
CA ASP A 59 3.40 -26.20 37.09
C ASP A 59 3.51 -25.33 35.81
N LEU A 60 2.58 -24.38 35.60
CA LEU A 60 2.60 -23.49 34.43
C LEU A 60 3.65 -22.35 34.51
N GLY A 61 4.10 -22.01 35.74
CA GLY A 61 4.88 -20.79 36.02
C GLY A 61 6.20 -20.65 35.27
N GLY A 62 6.74 -21.71 34.67
CA GLY A 62 7.95 -21.65 33.83
C GLY A 62 7.75 -20.98 32.47
N ILE A 63 6.52 -20.99 31.92
CA ILE A 63 6.23 -20.47 30.57
C ILE A 63 6.01 -18.96 30.60
N GLU A 64 5.38 -18.43 31.65
CA GLU A 64 5.13 -16.99 31.81
C GLU A 64 6.42 -16.18 31.87
N GLN A 65 7.45 -16.73 32.52
CA GLN A 65 8.79 -16.15 32.59
C GLN A 65 9.49 -16.12 31.22
N THR A 66 9.15 -17.05 30.33
CA THR A 66 9.66 -17.10 28.96
C THR A 66 8.93 -16.07 28.07
N LYS A 67 7.62 -15.88 28.28
CA LYS A 67 6.82 -14.82 27.65
C LYS A 67 7.33 -13.43 28.03
N GLU A 68 7.60 -13.19 29.31
CA GLU A 68 8.09 -11.90 29.82
C GLU A 68 9.45 -11.51 29.21
N LYS A 69 10.39 -12.45 29.16
CA LYS A 69 11.70 -12.26 28.49
C LYS A 69 11.56 -11.97 26.99
N CYS A 70 10.64 -12.65 26.32
CA CYS A 70 10.31 -12.39 24.91
C CYS A 70 9.60 -11.05 24.70
N ARG A 71 8.87 -10.53 25.69
CA ARG A 71 8.12 -9.27 25.60
C ARG A 71 9.03 -8.05 25.81
N ASP A 72 9.92 -8.11 26.80
CA ASP A 72 10.88 -7.03 27.09
C ASP A 72 11.93 -6.87 25.99
N ALA A 73 12.43 -7.99 25.45
CA ALA A 73 13.40 -7.98 24.36
C ALA A 73 12.84 -7.44 23.02
N ARG A 74 11.53 -7.21 22.90
CA ARG A 74 10.88 -7.02 21.58
C ARG A 74 10.31 -5.64 21.31
N ARG A 75 10.02 -4.83 22.34
CA ARG A 75 9.48 -3.47 22.13
C ARG A 75 10.53 -2.38 22.27
N VAL A 76 11.46 -2.54 23.20
CA VAL A 76 12.51 -1.55 23.48
C VAL A 76 13.73 -1.78 22.58
N ASN A 77 14.09 -3.05 22.32
CA ASN A 77 15.23 -3.36 21.46
C ASN A 77 14.99 -2.93 20.01
N TRP A 78 13.80 -3.03 19.42
CA TRP A 78 13.64 -2.74 17.99
C TRP A 78 13.91 -1.28 17.63
N ILE A 79 13.53 -0.34 18.51
CA ILE A 79 13.83 1.08 18.32
C ILE A 79 15.31 1.34 18.61
N GLN A 80 15.87 0.73 19.66
CA GLN A 80 17.28 0.88 20.01
C GLN A 80 18.20 0.31 18.94
N ASP A 81 17.90 -0.88 18.43
CA ASP A 81 18.59 -1.58 17.34
C ASP A 81 18.53 -0.74 16.07
N PHE A 82 17.35 -0.21 15.70
CA PHE A 82 17.22 0.67 14.53
C PHE A 82 18.06 1.96 14.67
N VAL A 83 18.03 2.60 15.85
CA VAL A 83 18.83 3.81 16.10
C VAL A 83 20.33 3.49 16.12
N GLN A 84 20.70 2.32 16.62
CA GLN A 84 22.08 1.84 16.66
C GLN A 84 22.60 1.54 15.25
N ASP A 85 21.82 0.83 14.44
CA ASP A 85 22.11 0.55 13.03
C ASP A 85 22.21 1.84 12.21
N LEU A 86 21.29 2.79 12.42
CA LEU A 86 21.33 4.09 11.76
C LEU A 86 22.59 4.88 12.16
N ARG A 87 22.93 4.93 13.44
CA ARG A 87 24.14 5.60 13.94
C ARG A 87 25.41 4.92 13.39
N PHE A 88 25.41 3.60 13.31
CA PHE A 88 26.51 2.82 12.76
C PHE A 88 26.67 3.09 11.25
N GLY A 89 25.56 3.06 10.49
CA GLY A 89 25.54 3.42 9.07
C GLY A 89 26.03 4.84 8.82
N LEU A 90 25.59 5.82 9.63
CA LEU A 90 26.06 7.20 9.54
C LEU A 90 27.56 7.34 9.80
N ARG A 91 28.08 6.58 10.78
CA ARG A 91 29.52 6.54 11.08
C ARG A 91 30.31 5.91 9.93
N MET A 92 29.76 4.89 9.28
CA MET A 92 30.36 4.25 8.12
C MET A 92 30.41 5.20 6.91
N LEU A 93 29.33 5.94 6.65
CA LEU A 93 29.27 6.98 5.62
C LEU A 93 30.31 8.09 5.86
N ARG A 94 30.52 8.49 7.12
CA ARG A 94 31.57 9.46 7.50
C ARG A 94 32.99 8.93 7.35
N LYS A 95 33.19 7.60 7.37
CA LYS A 95 34.52 6.97 7.23
C LYS A 95 34.98 6.92 5.77
N SER A 96 34.05 6.89 4.81
CA SER A 96 34.33 6.94 3.37
C SER A 96 33.54 8.09 2.69
N PRO A 97 33.93 9.35 2.95
CA PRO A 97 33.16 10.51 2.50
C PRO A 97 33.08 10.64 0.97
N GLY A 98 34.12 10.25 0.22
CA GLY A 98 34.13 10.36 -1.25
C GLY A 98 33.04 9.52 -1.92
N PHE A 99 32.94 8.24 -1.57
CA PHE A 99 31.89 7.35 -2.10
C PHE A 99 30.50 7.81 -1.66
N SER A 100 30.34 8.16 -0.38
CA SER A 100 29.06 8.60 0.18
C SER A 100 28.53 9.86 -0.52
N VAL A 101 29.38 10.85 -0.77
CA VAL A 101 28.99 12.08 -1.48
C VAL A 101 28.54 11.77 -2.90
N VAL A 102 29.26 10.93 -3.64
CA VAL A 102 28.87 10.56 -5.01
C VAL A 102 27.55 9.82 -5.02
N THR A 103 27.33 8.87 -4.10
CA THR A 103 26.06 8.14 -3.97
C THR A 103 24.91 9.08 -3.63
N ILE A 104 25.09 9.97 -2.64
CA ILE A 104 24.08 10.95 -2.23
C ILE A 104 23.76 11.91 -3.38
N ALA A 105 24.78 12.42 -4.08
CA ALA A 105 24.60 13.33 -5.21
C ALA A 105 23.84 12.65 -6.37
N THR A 106 24.20 11.41 -6.70
CA THR A 106 23.52 10.62 -7.74
C THR A 106 22.05 10.40 -7.37
N LEU A 107 21.78 10.04 -6.12
CA LEU A 107 20.42 9.82 -5.65
C LEU A 107 19.61 11.12 -5.65
N ALA A 108 20.19 12.21 -5.16
CA ALA A 108 19.58 13.54 -5.14
C ALA A 108 19.28 14.03 -6.57
N LEU A 109 20.19 13.81 -7.52
CA LEU A 109 19.97 14.15 -8.92
C LEU A 109 18.86 13.31 -9.55
N GLY A 110 18.83 12.00 -9.31
CA GLY A 110 17.77 11.13 -9.84
C GLY A 110 16.39 11.50 -9.32
N ILE A 111 16.28 11.75 -8.00
CA ILE A 111 15.02 12.18 -7.38
C ILE A 111 14.65 13.58 -7.87
N GLY A 112 15.57 14.54 -7.80
CA GLY A 112 15.35 15.93 -8.16
C GLY A 112 14.99 16.12 -9.64
N ALA A 113 15.65 15.40 -10.55
CA ALA A 113 15.35 15.45 -11.97
C ALA A 113 13.94 14.92 -12.25
N ASN A 114 13.57 13.78 -11.67
CA ASN A 114 12.22 13.23 -11.83
C ASN A 114 11.15 14.18 -11.25
N THR A 115 11.38 14.71 -10.04
CA THR A 115 10.48 15.69 -9.43
C THR A 115 10.37 16.96 -10.26
N ALA A 116 11.48 17.47 -10.81
CA ALA A 116 11.48 18.67 -11.66
C ALA A 116 10.72 18.46 -12.98
N ILE A 117 10.92 17.31 -13.64
CA ILE A 117 10.17 16.94 -14.85
C ILE A 117 8.68 16.86 -14.55
N PHE A 118 8.29 16.15 -13.49
CA PHE A 118 6.88 16.05 -13.10
C PHE A 118 6.29 17.41 -12.68
N SER A 119 7.04 18.22 -11.95
CA SER A 119 6.60 19.57 -11.57
C SER A 119 6.45 20.48 -12.78
N LEU A 120 7.35 20.38 -13.77
CA LEU A 120 7.26 21.14 -15.02
C LEU A 120 6.06 20.68 -15.85
N ILE A 121 5.86 19.37 -16.01
CA ILE A 121 4.68 18.82 -16.68
C ILE A 121 3.41 19.25 -15.95
N ASN A 122 3.40 19.21 -14.61
CA ASN A 122 2.24 19.65 -13.84
C ASN A 122 1.96 21.15 -14.03
N ALA A 123 2.99 22.00 -13.96
CA ALA A 123 2.84 23.44 -14.17
C ALA A 123 2.41 23.79 -15.62
N VAL A 124 2.89 23.03 -16.61
CA VAL A 124 2.67 23.34 -18.04
C VAL A 124 1.46 22.62 -18.65
N MET A 125 1.06 21.45 -18.15
CA MET A 125 -0.12 20.69 -18.62
C MET A 125 -1.32 20.72 -17.66
N LEU A 126 -1.12 20.73 -16.33
CA LEU A 126 -2.20 20.57 -15.35
C LEU A 126 -2.63 21.89 -14.71
N GLU A 127 -1.71 22.84 -14.52
CA GLU A 127 -2.00 24.18 -13.98
C GLU A 127 -2.46 25.17 -15.07
N THR A 128 -2.33 24.80 -16.35
CA THR A 128 -2.72 25.58 -17.54
C THR A 128 -4.08 25.17 -18.12
N LEU A 129 -5.02 24.73 -17.29
CA LEU A 129 -6.42 25.01 -17.57
C LEU A 129 -6.81 26.29 -16.83
N PRO A 130 -6.44 27.49 -17.35
CA PRO A 130 -6.93 28.76 -16.82
C PRO A 130 -8.41 28.91 -17.22
N VAL A 131 -9.25 28.04 -16.70
CA VAL A 131 -10.69 28.13 -16.91
C VAL A 131 -11.20 29.19 -15.96
N GLN A 132 -11.50 30.36 -16.50
CA GLN A 132 -11.99 31.49 -15.70
C GLN A 132 -13.28 31.15 -14.94
N ASN A 133 -14.08 30.20 -15.45
CA ASN A 133 -15.31 29.71 -14.84
C ASN A 133 -15.33 28.16 -14.85
N PRO A 134 -14.76 27.48 -13.84
CA PRO A 134 -14.74 26.02 -13.78
C PRO A 134 -16.14 25.37 -13.77
N GLN A 135 -17.18 26.12 -13.39
CA GLN A 135 -18.58 25.67 -13.42
C GLN A 135 -19.15 25.56 -14.86
N GLN A 136 -18.45 26.12 -15.86
CA GLN A 136 -18.84 26.06 -17.28
C GLN A 136 -18.10 24.96 -18.04
N LEU A 137 -17.29 24.15 -17.36
CA LEU A 137 -16.64 22.99 -17.96
C LEU A 137 -17.68 21.98 -18.38
N VAL A 138 -17.85 21.82 -19.70
CA VAL A 138 -18.67 20.79 -20.32
C VAL A 138 -17.77 19.70 -20.87
N LEU A 139 -18.11 18.45 -20.61
CA LEU A 139 -17.46 17.31 -21.21
C LEU A 139 -18.22 16.95 -22.48
N LEU A 140 -17.57 17.11 -23.63
CA LEU A 140 -18.16 16.75 -24.92
C LEU A 140 -17.99 15.24 -25.12
N ASP A 141 -19.12 14.54 -25.18
CA ASP A 141 -19.19 13.16 -25.61
C ASP A 141 -19.78 13.07 -27.02
N TRP A 142 -19.40 12.02 -27.74
CA TRP A 142 -20.06 11.65 -28.99
C TRP A 142 -20.66 10.27 -28.84
N THR A 143 -21.85 10.10 -29.41
CA THR A 143 -22.63 8.86 -29.32
C THR A 143 -23.03 8.42 -30.72
N SER A 144 -22.64 7.20 -31.11
CA SER A 144 -23.04 6.62 -32.38
C SER A 144 -23.82 5.32 -32.20
N GLY A 145 -24.75 5.05 -33.12
CA GLY A 145 -25.50 3.79 -33.16
C GLY A 145 -24.69 2.61 -33.70
N ALA A 146 -23.66 2.90 -34.51
CA ALA A 146 -22.72 1.95 -35.07
C ALA A 146 -21.32 2.55 -35.06
N TRP A 147 -20.29 1.71 -35.09
CA TRP A 147 -18.90 2.18 -35.12
C TRP A 147 -18.62 2.88 -36.45
N PRO A 148 -18.25 4.18 -36.46
CA PRO A 148 -18.00 4.93 -37.70
C PRO A 148 -16.59 4.60 -38.22
N GLU A 149 -16.43 3.48 -38.91
CA GLU A 149 -15.13 3.01 -39.46
C GLU A 149 -14.50 3.98 -40.48
N ASP A 150 -15.32 4.78 -41.13
CA ASP A 150 -14.95 5.79 -42.13
C ASP A 150 -14.26 7.01 -41.49
N ILE A 151 -14.70 7.41 -40.30
CA ILE A 151 -14.22 8.61 -39.62
C ILE A 151 -13.26 8.26 -38.46
N VAL A 152 -13.50 7.14 -37.77
CA VAL A 152 -12.73 6.68 -36.60
C VAL A 152 -12.00 5.39 -36.92
N LYS A 153 -10.76 5.53 -37.40
CA LYS A 153 -9.87 4.39 -37.69
C LYS A 153 -9.30 3.71 -36.43
N GLY A 154 -9.36 4.40 -35.29
CA GLY A 154 -8.89 3.90 -34.00
C GLY A 154 -9.18 4.93 -32.91
N LEU A 155 -9.59 4.45 -31.75
CA LEU A 155 -9.90 5.28 -30.59
C LEU A 155 -9.08 4.80 -29.39
N ALA A 156 -8.32 5.70 -28.77
CA ALA A 156 -7.66 5.45 -27.50
C ALA A 156 -8.47 6.13 -26.38
N GLY A 157 -8.66 5.45 -25.26
CA GLY A 157 -9.36 5.97 -24.09
C GLY A 157 -10.61 5.18 -23.70
N THR A 158 -11.46 5.81 -22.90
CA THR A 158 -12.66 5.21 -22.32
C THR A 158 -13.84 5.28 -23.27
N TRP A 159 -14.43 4.12 -23.55
CA TRP A 159 -15.70 3.99 -24.26
C TRP A 159 -16.62 3.09 -23.44
N TYR A 160 -17.92 3.37 -23.50
CA TYR A 160 -18.94 2.54 -22.85
C TYR A 160 -20.16 2.43 -23.72
N LYS A 161 -20.88 1.31 -23.57
CA LYS A 161 -22.12 1.04 -24.27
C LYS A 161 -23.28 1.49 -23.39
N GLU A 162 -24.09 2.40 -23.90
CA GLU A 162 -25.28 2.87 -23.21
C GLU A 162 -26.40 1.81 -23.29
N LYS A 163 -27.38 1.87 -22.37
CA LYS A 163 -28.57 0.99 -22.40
C LYS A 163 -29.37 1.09 -23.71
N SER A 164 -29.25 2.20 -24.42
CA SER A 164 -29.81 2.43 -25.77
C SER A 164 -29.14 1.60 -26.87
N GLY A 165 -28.05 0.89 -26.54
CA GLY A 165 -27.24 0.13 -27.50
C GLY A 165 -26.17 0.94 -28.21
N ARG A 166 -26.16 2.27 -28.01
CA ARG A 166 -25.19 3.19 -28.62
C ARG A 166 -23.85 3.16 -27.90
N ALA A 167 -22.77 3.38 -28.64
CA ALA A 167 -21.44 3.52 -28.05
C ALA A 167 -21.16 5.01 -27.82
N THR A 168 -20.71 5.35 -26.61
CA THR A 168 -20.33 6.71 -26.24
C THR A 168 -18.86 6.74 -25.86
N SER A 169 -18.16 7.78 -26.30
CA SER A 169 -16.78 8.04 -25.87
C SER A 169 -16.54 9.51 -25.60
N THR A 170 -15.57 9.74 -24.71
CA THR A 170 -15.08 11.04 -24.26
C THR A 170 -13.84 11.50 -25.03
N SER A 171 -13.25 10.62 -25.87
CA SER A 171 -12.19 11.01 -26.79
C SER A 171 -12.79 11.40 -28.14
N PHE A 172 -12.40 12.58 -28.62
CA PHE A 172 -13.00 13.24 -29.79
C PHE A 172 -11.95 13.39 -30.90
N PRO A 173 -11.88 12.47 -31.88
CA PRO A 173 -10.97 12.60 -33.00
C PRO A 173 -11.27 13.88 -33.80
N TYR A 174 -10.23 14.58 -34.25
CA TYR A 174 -10.40 15.81 -35.04
C TYR A 174 -11.27 15.61 -36.30
N ALA A 175 -11.24 14.42 -36.90
CA ALA A 175 -12.09 14.09 -38.05
C ALA A 175 -13.60 14.12 -37.73
N ILE A 176 -14.00 13.79 -36.49
CA ILE A 176 -15.39 13.89 -36.03
C ILE A 176 -15.79 15.35 -35.83
N TYR A 177 -14.87 16.19 -35.33
CA TYR A 177 -15.09 17.64 -35.23
C TYR A 177 -15.42 18.25 -36.60
N ASP A 178 -14.57 17.96 -37.60
CA ASP A 178 -14.71 18.51 -38.95
C ASP A 178 -16.00 18.05 -39.63
N ASP A 179 -16.37 16.77 -39.49
CA ASP A 179 -17.63 16.23 -40.02
C ASP A 179 -18.86 16.85 -39.32
N ILE A 180 -18.81 17.08 -38.00
CA ILE A 180 -19.88 17.75 -37.27
C ILE A 180 -20.02 19.21 -37.69
N CYS A 181 -18.91 19.95 -37.85
CA CYS A 181 -18.93 21.32 -38.37
C CYS A 181 -19.43 21.38 -39.81
N ALA A 182 -19.07 20.40 -40.65
CA ALA A 182 -19.55 20.31 -42.03
C ALA A 182 -21.05 20.01 -42.11
N ARG A 183 -21.58 19.22 -41.16
CA ARG A 183 -23.00 18.83 -41.12
C ARG A 183 -23.88 19.80 -40.34
N ASN A 184 -23.32 20.64 -39.47
CA ASN A 184 -24.10 21.45 -38.54
C ASN A 184 -23.53 22.87 -38.40
N GLN A 185 -24.27 23.86 -38.91
CA GLN A 185 -23.87 25.28 -38.92
C GLN A 185 -23.92 25.96 -37.54
N THR A 186 -24.37 25.28 -36.50
CA THR A 186 -24.55 25.87 -35.16
C THR A 186 -23.24 26.11 -34.41
N PHE A 187 -22.11 25.54 -34.88
CA PHE A 187 -20.80 25.68 -34.23
C PHE A 187 -19.83 26.61 -34.98
N SER A 188 -20.25 27.26 -36.08
CA SER A 188 -19.45 28.31 -36.73
C SER A 188 -19.90 29.69 -36.23
N SER A 189 -19.36 30.15 -35.12
CA SER A 189 -19.36 31.57 -34.73
C SER A 189 -18.07 31.88 -33.98
#